data_AF-A0A6H0G074-F1
#
_entry.id   AF-A0A6H0G074-F1
#
_cell.length_a   1.000
_cell.length_b   1.000
_cell.length_c   1.000
_cell.angle_alpha   90.00
_cell.angle_beta   90.00
_cell.angle_gamma   90.00
#
_symmetry.space_group_name_H-M   'P 1'
#
loop_
_entity.id
_entity.type
_entity.pdbx_description
1 polymer ?
#
loop_
_entity_poly.entity_id
_entity_poly.type
_entity_poly.pdbx_seq_one_letter_code
_entity_poly.pdbx_strand_id
1 'polypeptide(L)'
;MARIPLGNFGNVMPQAAQGRVINTGRQYVAQAVSNLSQAVQNYGEVENKLQAQEDEHQYNLEVPRYKAEAEETYKAINQDVATGVLTPDEAEKVWGEKSASLIDSYKSRIPLSRTKQFEELGASTYYGGVPNLRDTGFKVGVQKQQTEAAISVEATLKNPNREEGYTEASLIFNNPKLGYSEAQRTEKLYEWNNKRDASEAGNSVDVAVTAKDINKLQSISDGIDKSYPHLTIEQRDSIKGQIGTHITRIQKRIS
;
A
#
# COMPACT_ATOMS: atom_id res chain seq x y z
N MET A 1 -2.21 19.49 -30.01
CA MET A 1 -0.83 19.89 -30.36
C MET A 1 -0.60 21.31 -29.87
N ALA A 2 0.55 21.55 -29.26
CA ALA A 2 0.97 22.83 -28.68
C ALA A 2 1.33 23.88 -29.73
N ARG A 3 1.39 25.16 -29.32
CA ARG A 3 2.46 26.07 -29.75
C ARG A 3 2.72 27.16 -28.71
N ILE A 4 3.94 27.09 -28.17
CA ILE A 4 4.64 28.06 -27.32
C ILE A 4 5.29 29.12 -28.24
N PRO A 5 5.36 30.41 -27.87
CA PRO A 5 6.38 31.29 -28.42
C PRO A 5 7.62 31.33 -27.50
N LEU A 6 8.73 30.79 -28.03
CA LEU A 6 10.09 30.89 -27.50
C LEU A 6 10.60 32.34 -27.57
N GLY A 7 11.44 32.73 -26.60
CA GLY A 7 11.83 34.11 -26.30
C GLY A 7 12.94 34.72 -27.15
N ASN A 8 13.54 35.81 -26.64
CA ASN A 8 14.84 36.30 -27.10
C ASN A 8 15.63 36.94 -25.94
N PHE A 9 16.81 36.39 -25.66
CA PHE A 9 17.83 36.94 -24.76
C PHE A 9 18.55 38.11 -25.46
N GLY A 10 18.78 39.21 -24.75
CA GLY A 10 19.59 40.33 -25.24
C GLY A 10 20.18 41.14 -24.09
N ASN A 11 21.49 40.97 -23.86
CA ASN A 11 22.31 41.79 -22.97
C ASN A 11 22.22 43.28 -23.34
N VAL A 12 21.86 44.15 -22.38
CA VAL A 12 22.27 45.56 -22.37
C VAL A 12 22.34 46.07 -20.93
N MET A 13 23.54 46.21 -20.37
CA MET A 13 23.77 47.21 -19.33
C MET A 13 23.79 48.59 -20.01
N PRO A 14 23.17 49.63 -19.42
CA PRO A 14 24.00 50.82 -19.19
C PRO A 14 23.62 51.70 -17.97
N GLN A 15 24.70 52.08 -17.25
CA GLN A 15 25.11 53.44 -16.85
C GLN A 15 24.41 54.19 -15.70
N ALA A 16 25.28 54.73 -14.83
CA ALA A 16 24.97 55.58 -13.70
C ALA A 16 24.94 57.09 -14.06
N ALA A 17 24.41 57.88 -13.11
CA ALA A 17 24.43 59.35 -12.97
C ALA A 17 23.27 60.10 -13.67
N GLN A 18 22.65 61.17 -13.16
CA GLN A 18 23.05 62.10 -12.09
C GLN A 18 21.82 62.92 -11.61
N GLY A 19 21.78 63.19 -10.30
CA GLY A 19 21.04 64.25 -9.56
C GLY A 19 19.75 64.88 -10.12
N ARG A 20 18.65 64.73 -9.35
CA ARG A 20 17.67 65.82 -9.20
C ARG A 20 17.41 66.11 -7.73
N VAL A 21 17.57 67.39 -7.42
CA VAL A 21 17.44 68.03 -6.12
C VAL A 21 16.00 67.91 -5.61
N ILE A 22 15.88 67.54 -4.35
CA ILE A 22 14.65 67.52 -3.55
C ILE A 22 14.09 68.95 -3.51
N ASN A 23 12.90 69.19 -4.06
CA ASN A 23 12.17 70.43 -3.84
C ASN A 23 11.08 70.21 -2.77
N THR A 24 11.21 70.99 -1.71
CA THR A 24 10.69 70.82 -0.36
C THR A 24 9.25 71.32 -0.17
N GLY A 25 8.43 70.54 0.56
CA GLY A 25 7.98 71.02 1.87
C GLY A 25 6.53 71.46 2.08
N ARG A 26 5.65 71.65 1.07
CA ARG A 26 4.25 72.07 1.35
C ARG A 26 3.13 71.36 0.57
N GLN A 27 3.37 70.85 -0.65
CA GLN A 27 2.35 70.08 -1.38
C GLN A 27 2.24 68.62 -0.90
N TYR A 28 3.35 68.02 -0.46
CA TYR A 28 3.35 66.67 0.15
C TYR A 28 2.67 66.63 1.52
N VAL A 29 2.71 67.73 2.28
CA VAL A 29 2.05 67.78 3.60
C VAL A 29 0.53 67.84 3.44
N ALA A 30 0.01 68.54 2.43
CA ALA A 30 -1.42 68.57 2.14
C ALA A 30 -1.94 67.21 1.60
N GLN A 31 -1.19 66.52 0.74
CA GLN A 31 -1.51 65.15 0.30
C GLN A 31 -1.36 64.13 1.43
N ALA A 32 -0.35 64.24 2.29
CA ALA A 32 -0.18 63.37 3.45
C ALA A 32 -1.28 63.57 4.50
N VAL A 33 -1.72 64.81 4.74
CA VAL A 33 -2.84 65.12 5.66
C VAL A 33 -4.20 64.74 5.05
N SER A 34 -4.35 64.82 3.72
CA SER A 34 -5.53 64.28 3.00
C SER A 34 -5.59 62.75 3.06
N ASN A 35 -4.45 62.07 2.89
CA ASN A 35 -4.33 60.62 3.01
C ASN A 35 -4.48 60.15 4.46
N LEU A 36 -3.98 60.92 5.45
CA LEU A 36 -4.25 60.66 6.86
C LEU A 36 -5.73 60.88 7.20
N SER A 37 -6.37 61.92 6.66
CA SER A 37 -7.81 62.16 6.87
C SER A 37 -8.67 61.04 6.28
N GLN A 38 -8.30 60.49 5.11
CA GLN A 38 -8.96 59.32 4.54
C GLN A 38 -8.64 58.01 5.29
N ALA A 39 -7.42 57.85 5.81
CA ALA A 39 -7.05 56.72 6.66
C ALA A 39 -7.71 56.78 8.05
N VAL A 40 -8.03 57.98 8.56
CA VAL A 40 -8.78 58.20 9.81
C VAL A 40 -10.28 57.99 9.60
N GLN A 41 -10.85 58.34 8.44
CA GLN A 41 -12.25 58.06 8.13
C GLN A 41 -12.53 56.56 7.92
N ASN A 42 -11.52 55.78 7.51
CA ASN A 42 -11.63 54.34 7.27
C ASN A 42 -10.74 53.50 8.21
N TYR A 43 -10.36 54.04 9.38
CA TYR A 43 -9.45 53.36 10.33
C TYR A 43 -9.96 51.95 10.68
N GLY A 44 -11.27 51.81 10.91
CA GLY A 44 -11.89 50.50 11.15
C GLY A 44 -11.83 49.55 9.94
N GLU A 45 -11.84 50.05 8.70
CA GLU A 45 -11.68 49.18 7.52
C GLU A 45 -10.24 48.67 7.36
N VAL A 46 -9.25 49.51 7.69
CA VAL A 46 -7.83 49.13 7.67
C VAL A 46 -7.54 48.14 8.78
N GLU A 47 -8.05 48.38 9.98
CA GLU A 47 -7.93 47.48 11.14
C GLU A 47 -8.59 46.13 10.88
N ASN A 48 -9.81 46.12 10.32
CA ASN A 48 -10.50 44.88 9.93
C ASN A 48 -9.74 44.07 8.86
N LYS A 49 -9.12 44.75 7.88
CA LYS A 49 -8.31 44.10 6.84
C LYS A 49 -7.02 43.51 7.40
N LEU A 50 -6.37 44.21 8.33
CA LEU A 50 -5.16 43.71 8.99
C LEU A 50 -5.48 42.48 9.86
N GLN A 51 -6.54 42.55 10.67
CA GLN A 51 -7.01 41.41 11.46
C GLN A 51 -7.37 40.21 10.58
N ALA A 52 -8.03 40.44 9.44
CA ALA A 52 -8.35 39.36 8.50
C ALA A 52 -7.09 38.71 7.89
N GLN A 53 -6.03 39.47 7.63
CA GLN A 53 -4.75 38.94 7.16
C GLN A 53 -4.01 38.16 8.25
N GLU A 54 -4.02 38.64 9.48
CA GLU A 54 -3.45 37.93 10.63
C GLU A 54 -4.19 36.61 10.90
N ASP A 55 -5.52 36.64 10.88
CA ASP A 55 -6.36 35.45 10.99
C ASP A 55 -6.06 34.45 9.85
N GLU A 56 -5.96 34.92 8.61
CA GLU A 56 -5.63 34.05 7.48
C GLU A 56 -4.24 33.43 7.62
N HIS A 57 -3.24 34.21 8.03
CA HIS A 57 -1.89 33.72 8.25
C HIS A 57 -1.85 32.67 9.37
N GLN A 58 -2.50 32.92 10.51
CA GLN A 58 -2.56 31.97 11.63
C GLN A 58 -3.30 30.68 11.24
N TYR A 59 -4.41 30.81 10.50
CA TYR A 59 -5.13 29.64 9.96
C TYR A 59 -4.23 28.81 9.02
N ASN A 60 -3.49 29.47 8.14
CA ASN A 60 -2.58 28.82 7.19
C ASN A 60 -1.35 28.19 7.85
N LEU A 61 -1.00 28.58 9.08
CA LEU A 61 0.04 27.93 9.88
C LEU A 61 -0.47 26.69 10.61
N GLU A 62 -1.65 26.77 11.22
CA GLU A 62 -2.17 25.71 12.09
C GLU A 62 -2.85 24.57 11.31
N VAL A 63 -3.52 24.86 10.19
CA VAL A 63 -4.20 23.82 9.39
C VAL A 63 -3.24 22.76 8.83
N PRO A 64 -2.07 23.11 8.26
CA PRO A 64 -1.11 22.10 7.82
C PRO A 64 -0.57 21.23 8.95
N ARG A 65 -0.37 21.80 10.15
CA ARG A 65 0.07 21.05 11.33
C ARG A 65 -0.98 20.04 11.77
N TYR A 66 -2.23 20.49 11.87
CA TYR A 66 -3.37 19.60 12.12
C TYR A 66 -3.44 18.46 11.10
N LYS A 67 -3.34 18.77 9.80
CA LYS A 67 -3.40 17.75 8.74
C LYS A 67 -2.29 16.71 8.86
N ALA A 68 -1.07 17.14 9.12
CA ALA A 68 0.08 16.24 9.26
C ALA A 68 -0.10 15.31 10.47
N GLU A 69 -0.50 15.85 11.62
CA GLU A 69 -0.70 15.07 12.85
C GLU A 69 -1.88 14.11 12.74
N ALA A 70 -2.98 14.55 12.09
CA ALA A 70 -4.12 13.70 11.79
C ALA A 70 -3.76 12.56 10.83
N GLU A 71 -2.97 12.83 9.79
CA GLU A 71 -2.50 11.83 8.83
C GLU A 71 -1.56 10.81 9.50
N GLU A 72 -0.62 11.25 10.33
CA GLU A 72 0.29 10.36 11.06
C GLU A 72 -0.48 9.46 12.04
N THR A 73 -1.39 10.05 12.82
CA THR A 73 -2.24 9.32 13.75
C THR A 73 -3.08 8.27 13.01
N TYR A 74 -3.69 8.66 11.90
CA TYR A 74 -4.47 7.76 11.06
C TYR A 74 -3.62 6.62 10.50
N LYS A 75 -2.41 6.91 10.00
CA LYS A 75 -1.49 5.88 9.48
C LYS A 75 -1.13 4.85 10.53
N ALA A 76 -0.84 5.28 11.76
CA ALA A 76 -0.56 4.37 12.86
C ALA A 76 -1.75 3.42 13.14
N ILE A 77 -2.96 3.98 13.24
CA ILE A 77 -4.18 3.19 13.45
C ILE A 77 -4.43 2.23 12.28
N ASN A 78 -4.27 2.68 11.04
CA ASN A 78 -4.46 1.84 9.86
C ASN A 78 -3.40 0.71 9.79
N GLN A 79 -2.18 0.95 10.29
CA GLN A 79 -1.15 -0.08 10.41
C GLN A 79 -1.52 -1.13 11.47
N ASP A 80 -2.14 -0.71 12.58
CA ASP A 80 -2.66 -1.64 13.58
C ASP A 80 -3.80 -2.51 13.02
N VAL A 81 -4.64 -1.96 12.15
CA VAL A 81 -5.64 -2.77 11.41
C VAL A 81 -4.94 -3.72 10.43
N ALA A 82 -3.96 -3.23 9.66
CA ALA A 82 -3.22 -4.02 8.68
C ALA A 82 -2.48 -5.21 9.30
N THR A 83 -2.10 -5.09 10.57
CA THR A 83 -1.40 -6.14 11.34
C THR A 83 -2.35 -6.97 12.22
N GLY A 84 -3.64 -6.64 12.23
CA GLY A 84 -4.66 -7.33 13.02
C GLY A 84 -4.59 -7.06 14.52
N VAL A 85 -3.85 -6.04 14.96
CA VAL A 85 -3.84 -5.55 16.35
C VAL A 85 -5.21 -4.95 16.70
N LEU A 86 -5.83 -4.24 15.76
CA LEU A 86 -7.18 -3.71 15.88
C LEU A 86 -8.09 -4.31 14.81
N THR A 87 -9.34 -4.59 15.18
CA THR A 87 -10.41 -4.78 14.21
C THR A 87 -10.83 -3.44 13.59
N PRO A 88 -11.49 -3.42 12.43
CA PRO A 88 -11.99 -2.18 11.83
C PRO A 88 -12.90 -1.36 12.75
N ASP A 89 -13.76 -2.02 13.52
CA ASP A 89 -14.69 -1.35 14.43
C ASP A 89 -13.96 -0.71 15.61
N GLU A 90 -12.95 -1.40 16.16
CA GLU A 90 -12.08 -0.84 17.21
C GLU A 90 -11.26 0.33 16.68
N ALA A 91 -10.70 0.20 15.48
CA ALA A 91 -9.93 1.26 14.84
C ALA A 91 -10.77 2.49 14.50
N GLU A 92 -12.02 2.31 14.05
CA GLU A 92 -12.96 3.41 13.82
C GLU A 92 -13.26 4.16 15.12
N LYS A 93 -13.46 3.44 16.23
CA LYS A 93 -13.64 4.04 17.56
C LYS A 93 -12.41 4.82 18.00
N VAL A 94 -11.22 4.22 17.92
CA VAL A 94 -9.95 4.88 18.27
C VAL A 94 -9.71 6.11 17.42
N TRP A 95 -10.01 6.03 16.11
CA TRP A 95 -9.90 7.16 15.20
C TRP A 95 -10.89 8.28 15.55
N GLY A 96 -12.12 7.94 15.91
CA GLY A 96 -13.11 8.92 16.39
C GLY A 96 -12.63 9.67 17.62
N GLU A 97 -12.13 8.96 18.63
CA GLU A 97 -11.59 9.56 19.85
C GLU A 97 -10.37 10.46 19.58
N LYS A 98 -9.41 9.98 18.78
CA LYS A 98 -8.18 10.72 18.44
C LYS A 98 -8.47 11.94 17.57
N SER A 99 -9.32 11.81 16.56
CA SER A 99 -9.68 12.92 15.67
C SER A 99 -10.44 14.02 16.43
N ALA A 100 -11.37 13.67 17.32
CA ALA A 100 -12.05 14.63 18.18
C ALA A 100 -11.05 15.38 19.08
N SER A 101 -10.14 14.65 19.74
CA SER A 101 -9.10 15.25 20.58
C SER A 101 -8.18 16.20 19.79
N LEU A 102 -7.82 15.84 18.55
CA LEU A 102 -7.02 16.70 17.68
C LEU A 102 -7.77 17.98 17.32
N ILE A 103 -9.03 17.86 16.90
CA ILE A 103 -9.87 19.02 16.58
C ILE A 103 -9.94 19.97 17.78
N ASP A 104 -10.25 19.46 18.97
CA ASP A 104 -10.35 20.29 20.18
C ASP A 104 -9.02 20.99 20.52
N SER A 105 -7.90 20.28 20.36
CA SER A 105 -6.56 20.84 20.65
C SER A 105 -6.15 21.97 19.68
N TYR A 106 -6.60 21.93 18.43
CA TYR A 106 -6.28 22.94 17.43
C TYR A 106 -7.33 24.05 17.38
N LYS A 107 -8.59 23.78 17.74
CA LYS A 107 -9.69 24.76 17.71
C LYS A 107 -9.37 26.03 18.49
N SER A 108 -8.68 25.92 19.64
CA SER A 108 -8.24 27.06 20.44
C SER A 108 -7.15 27.93 19.78
N ARG A 109 -6.42 27.38 18.81
CA ARG A 109 -5.37 28.05 18.03
C ARG A 109 -5.87 28.58 16.70
N ILE A 110 -7.11 28.27 16.33
CA ILE A 110 -7.74 28.74 15.10
C ILE A 110 -8.47 30.07 15.36
N PRO A 111 -8.32 31.08 14.49
CA PRO A 111 -9.07 32.32 14.62
C PRO A 111 -10.59 32.08 14.62
N LEU A 112 -11.31 32.86 15.42
CA LEU A 112 -12.76 32.71 15.57
C LEU A 112 -13.49 32.84 14.22
N SER A 113 -13.01 33.74 13.35
CA SER A 113 -13.52 33.97 12.00
C SER A 113 -13.40 32.75 11.07
N ARG A 114 -12.54 31.78 11.41
CA ARG A 114 -12.25 30.57 10.63
C ARG A 114 -12.66 29.27 11.31
N THR A 115 -13.26 29.33 12.52
CA THR A 115 -13.60 28.14 13.31
C THR A 115 -14.51 27.18 12.55
N LYS A 116 -15.55 27.67 11.88
CA LYS A 116 -16.47 26.82 11.09
C LYS A 116 -15.74 26.10 9.95
N GLN A 117 -14.85 26.80 9.25
CA GLN A 117 -14.05 26.23 8.16
C GLN A 117 -13.13 25.11 8.68
N PHE A 118 -12.56 25.30 9.88
CA PHE A 118 -11.76 24.29 10.54
C PHE A 118 -12.58 23.07 10.99
N GLU A 119 -13.78 23.28 11.56
CA GLU A 119 -14.67 22.19 11.96
C GLU A 119 -15.11 21.32 10.76
N GLU A 120 -15.42 21.95 9.63
CA GLU A 120 -15.74 21.25 8.37
C GLU A 120 -14.54 20.42 7.86
N LEU A 121 -13.33 20.98 7.92
CA LEU A 121 -12.10 20.24 7.61
C LEU A 121 -11.91 19.05 8.56
N GLY A 122 -12.13 19.25 9.86
CA GLY A 122 -12.05 18.21 10.88
C GLY A 122 -12.98 17.04 10.59
N ALA A 123 -14.25 17.34 10.35
CA ALA A 123 -15.25 16.35 9.97
C ALA A 123 -14.86 15.61 8.67
N SER A 124 -14.44 16.33 7.63
CA SER A 124 -14.00 15.71 6.37
C SER A 124 -12.79 14.78 6.55
N THR A 125 -11.88 15.13 7.46
CA THR A 125 -10.69 14.31 7.77
C THR A 125 -11.12 13.01 8.45
N TYR A 126 -12.02 13.09 9.44
CA TYR A 126 -12.56 11.92 10.12
C TYR A 126 -13.28 10.98 9.14
N TYR A 127 -14.29 11.48 8.43
CA TYR A 127 -15.11 10.67 7.52
C TYR A 127 -14.32 10.14 6.31
N GLY A 128 -13.28 10.84 5.87
CA GLY A 128 -12.39 10.36 4.81
C GLY A 128 -11.54 9.15 5.23
N GLY A 129 -11.25 8.99 6.52
CA GLY A 129 -10.43 7.90 7.04
C GLY A 129 -11.19 6.58 7.28
N VAL A 130 -12.48 6.66 7.66
CA VAL A 130 -13.26 5.47 8.07
C VAL A 130 -13.38 4.39 6.99
N PRO A 131 -13.72 4.70 5.72
CA PRO A 131 -13.84 3.67 4.67
C PRO A 131 -12.55 2.87 4.47
N ASN A 132 -11.41 3.57 4.52
CA ASN A 132 -10.09 2.96 4.31
C ASN A 132 -9.68 2.00 5.46
N LEU A 133 -10.13 2.23 6.70
CA LEU A 133 -9.90 1.30 7.81
C LEU A 133 -10.68 -0.01 7.58
N ARG A 134 -11.94 0.09 7.13
CA ARG A 134 -12.79 -1.06 6.81
C ARG A 134 -12.24 -1.85 5.63
N ASP A 135 -11.81 -1.18 4.57
CA ASP A 135 -11.18 -1.81 3.41
C ASP A 135 -9.89 -2.54 3.78
N THR A 136 -9.06 -1.94 4.64
CA THR A 136 -7.83 -2.57 5.14
C THR A 136 -8.17 -3.84 5.93
N GLY A 137 -9.11 -3.77 6.87
CA GLY A 137 -9.51 -4.96 7.62
C GLY A 137 -10.16 -6.05 6.78
N PHE A 138 -10.94 -5.68 5.75
CA PHE A 138 -11.48 -6.65 4.79
C PHE A 138 -10.34 -7.39 4.06
N LYS A 139 -9.33 -6.67 3.56
CA LYS A 139 -8.16 -7.27 2.90
C LYS A 139 -7.40 -8.21 3.82
N VAL A 140 -7.17 -7.82 5.08
CA VAL A 140 -6.53 -8.68 6.09
C VAL A 140 -7.37 -9.93 6.35
N GLY A 141 -8.70 -9.78 6.49
CA GLY A 141 -9.62 -10.90 6.66
C GLY A 141 -9.57 -11.89 5.49
N VAL A 142 -9.53 -11.40 4.26
CA VAL A 142 -9.36 -12.24 3.06
C VAL A 142 -8.00 -12.95 3.08
N GLN A 143 -6.90 -12.27 3.40
CA GLN A 143 -5.56 -12.88 3.48
C GLN A 143 -5.48 -13.99 4.53
N LYS A 144 -6.13 -13.80 5.68
CA LYS A 144 -6.23 -14.82 6.72
C LYS A 144 -6.97 -16.06 6.20
N GLN A 145 -8.13 -15.87 5.57
CA GLN A 145 -8.88 -16.97 4.96
C GLN A 145 -8.08 -17.68 3.86
N GLN A 146 -7.32 -16.94 3.05
CA GLN A 146 -6.43 -17.52 2.05
C GLN A 146 -5.34 -18.39 2.66
N THR A 147 -4.80 -18.00 3.81
CA THR A 147 -3.79 -18.78 4.55
C THR A 147 -4.40 -20.06 5.12
N GLU A 148 -5.58 -19.98 5.73
CA GLU A 148 -6.33 -21.15 6.23
C GLU A 148 -6.72 -22.11 5.10
N ALA A 149 -7.12 -21.55 3.94
CA ALA A 149 -7.39 -22.31 2.73
C ALA A 149 -6.14 -23.03 2.21
N ALA A 150 -4.98 -22.37 2.21
CA ALA A 150 -3.72 -23.00 1.81
C ALA A 150 -3.35 -24.20 2.70
N ILE A 151 -3.56 -24.09 4.03
CA ILE A 151 -3.35 -25.21 4.96
C ILE A 151 -4.30 -26.37 4.63
N SER A 152 -5.56 -26.06 4.35
CA SER A 152 -6.56 -27.08 3.99
C SER A 152 -6.19 -27.79 2.70
N VAL A 153 -5.70 -27.05 1.70
CA VAL A 153 -5.23 -27.62 0.43
C VAL A 153 -3.99 -28.49 0.60
N GLU A 154 -3.05 -28.11 1.46
CA GLU A 154 -1.89 -28.95 1.78
C GLU A 154 -2.31 -30.30 2.39
N ALA A 155 -3.42 -30.35 3.13
CA ALA A 155 -3.94 -31.61 3.64
C ALA A 155 -4.47 -32.52 2.51
N THR A 156 -5.06 -31.96 1.46
CA THR A 156 -5.59 -32.77 0.34
C THR A 156 -4.49 -33.46 -0.47
N LEU A 157 -3.25 -32.96 -0.42
CA LEU A 157 -2.09 -33.64 -1.02
C LEU A 157 -1.82 -35.02 -0.40
N LYS A 158 -2.32 -35.30 0.80
CA LYS A 158 -2.19 -36.60 1.48
C LYS A 158 -3.34 -37.55 1.18
N ASN A 159 -4.35 -37.11 0.43
CA ASN A 159 -5.45 -37.98 0.03
C ASN A 159 -4.89 -39.15 -0.81
N PRO A 160 -5.18 -40.42 -0.47
CA PRO A 160 -4.74 -41.57 -1.28
C PRO A 160 -5.35 -41.54 -2.68
N ASN A 161 -6.58 -41.01 -2.82
CA ASN A 161 -7.21 -40.79 -4.11
C ASN A 161 -6.85 -39.39 -4.64
N ARG A 162 -6.07 -39.37 -5.72
CA ARG A 162 -5.63 -38.14 -6.37
C ARG A 162 -6.80 -37.30 -6.91
N GLU A 163 -7.80 -37.93 -7.50
CA GLU A 163 -8.93 -37.22 -8.12
C GLU A 163 -9.82 -36.56 -7.07
N GLU A 164 -10.04 -37.24 -5.94
CA GLU A 164 -10.75 -36.67 -4.79
C GLU A 164 -9.97 -35.51 -4.18
N GLY A 165 -8.66 -35.68 -3.92
CA GLY A 165 -7.82 -34.61 -3.39
C GLY A 165 -7.74 -33.38 -4.30
N TYR A 166 -7.75 -33.58 -5.63
CA TYR A 166 -7.81 -32.49 -6.60
C TYR A 166 -9.16 -31.77 -6.57
N THR A 167 -10.25 -32.53 -6.53
CA THR A 167 -11.61 -31.99 -6.41
C THR A 167 -11.75 -31.12 -5.15
N GLU A 168 -11.29 -31.61 -4.01
CA GLU A 168 -11.29 -30.86 -2.76
C GLU A 168 -10.46 -29.57 -2.85
N ALA A 169 -9.23 -29.66 -3.37
CA ALA A 169 -8.38 -28.48 -3.57
C ALA A 169 -9.04 -27.44 -4.50
N SER A 170 -9.68 -27.91 -5.58
CA SER A 170 -10.42 -27.08 -6.51
C SER A 170 -11.61 -26.38 -5.87
N LEU A 171 -12.38 -27.08 -5.03
CA LEU A 171 -13.48 -26.45 -4.29
C LEU A 171 -12.97 -25.37 -3.34
N ILE A 172 -11.84 -25.60 -2.68
CA ILE A 172 -11.23 -24.62 -1.77
C ILE A 172 -10.78 -23.38 -2.57
N PHE A 173 -10.00 -23.54 -3.64
CA PHE A 173 -9.50 -22.40 -4.42
C PHE A 173 -10.59 -21.65 -5.20
N ASN A 174 -11.68 -22.33 -5.57
CA ASN A 174 -12.82 -21.69 -6.22
C ASN A 174 -13.78 -21.00 -5.25
N ASN A 175 -13.52 -21.03 -3.94
CA ASN A 175 -14.32 -20.30 -2.97
C ASN A 175 -14.26 -18.79 -3.25
N PRO A 176 -15.39 -18.13 -3.58
CA PRO A 176 -15.41 -16.72 -3.96
C PRO A 176 -14.97 -15.80 -2.81
N LYS A 177 -15.08 -16.24 -1.55
CA LYS A 177 -14.64 -15.46 -0.38
C LYS A 177 -13.13 -15.25 -0.33
N LEU A 178 -12.36 -16.11 -1.00
CA LEU A 178 -10.90 -15.98 -1.08
C LEU A 178 -10.47 -14.91 -2.08
N GLY A 179 -11.37 -14.39 -2.91
CA GLY A 179 -11.07 -13.27 -3.81
C GLY A 179 -10.02 -13.58 -4.88
N TYR A 180 -9.70 -14.86 -5.15
CA TYR A 180 -8.76 -15.21 -6.20
C TYR A 180 -9.31 -14.91 -7.60
N SER A 181 -8.47 -14.31 -8.45
CA SER A 181 -8.73 -14.20 -9.88
C SER A 181 -8.68 -15.57 -10.57
N GLU A 182 -9.23 -15.68 -11.77
CA GLU A 182 -9.18 -16.92 -12.56
C GLU A 182 -7.75 -17.40 -12.82
N ALA A 183 -6.84 -16.46 -13.13
CA ALA A 183 -5.42 -16.76 -13.32
C ALA A 183 -4.79 -17.31 -12.04
N GLN A 184 -5.08 -16.70 -10.87
CA GLN A 184 -4.56 -17.17 -9.58
C GLN A 184 -5.09 -18.56 -9.22
N ARG A 185 -6.35 -18.87 -9.52
CA ARG A 185 -6.92 -20.20 -9.30
C ARG A 185 -6.25 -21.25 -10.17
N THR A 186 -6.03 -20.92 -11.44
CA THR A 186 -5.33 -21.79 -12.40
C THR A 186 -3.91 -22.09 -11.93
N GLU A 187 -3.17 -21.06 -11.52
CA GLU A 187 -1.81 -21.19 -10.98
C GLU A 187 -1.79 -22.08 -9.73
N LYS A 188 -2.70 -21.84 -8.77
CA LYS A 188 -2.79 -22.63 -7.54
C LYS A 188 -3.13 -24.11 -7.76
N LEU A 189 -3.98 -24.41 -8.74
CA LEU A 189 -4.28 -25.78 -9.13
C LEU A 189 -3.11 -26.46 -9.84
N TYR A 190 -2.35 -25.70 -10.62
CA TYR A 190 -1.10 -26.19 -11.19
C TYR A 190 -0.06 -26.48 -10.10
N GLU A 191 0.12 -25.57 -9.12
CA GLU A 191 1.01 -25.77 -7.97
C GLU A 191 0.63 -27.02 -7.17
N TRP A 192 -0.67 -27.26 -6.95
CA TRP A 192 -1.14 -28.47 -6.28
C TRP A 192 -0.74 -29.73 -7.05
N ASN A 193 -0.96 -29.76 -8.36
CA ASN A 193 -0.58 -30.89 -9.21
C ASN A 193 0.94 -31.10 -9.23
N ASN A 194 1.72 -30.02 -9.30
CA ASN A 194 3.18 -30.08 -9.22
C ASN A 194 3.65 -30.70 -7.89
N LYS A 195 3.12 -30.24 -6.76
CA LYS A 195 3.44 -30.79 -5.43
C LYS A 195 3.05 -32.26 -5.31
N ARG A 196 1.87 -32.62 -5.85
CA ARG A 196 1.40 -34.01 -5.85
C ARG A 196 2.32 -34.91 -6.69
N ASP A 197 2.67 -34.49 -7.89
CA ASP A 197 3.62 -35.20 -8.77
C ASP A 197 4.98 -35.37 -8.10
N ALA A 198 5.51 -34.33 -7.44
CA ALA A 198 6.78 -34.39 -6.75
C ALA A 198 6.76 -35.39 -5.58
N SER A 199 5.68 -35.40 -4.79
CA SER A 199 5.49 -36.35 -3.71
C SER A 199 5.38 -37.80 -4.21
N GLU A 200 4.57 -38.04 -5.24
CA GLU A 200 4.39 -39.38 -5.81
C GLU A 200 5.66 -39.91 -6.48
N ALA A 201 6.41 -39.05 -7.18
CA ALA A 201 7.69 -39.41 -7.78
C ALA A 201 8.73 -39.75 -6.70
N GLY A 202 8.84 -38.92 -5.65
CA GLY A 202 9.72 -39.18 -4.51
C GLY A 202 9.41 -40.52 -3.83
N ASN A 203 8.15 -40.77 -3.50
CA ASN A 203 7.72 -42.04 -2.90
C ASN A 203 8.04 -43.24 -3.80
N SER A 204 7.83 -43.12 -5.11
CA SER A 204 8.13 -44.18 -6.09
C SER A 204 9.63 -44.50 -6.13
N VAL A 205 10.48 -43.47 -6.08
CA VAL A 205 11.94 -43.62 -5.99
C VAL A 205 12.33 -44.29 -4.66
N ASP A 206 11.82 -43.81 -3.52
CA ASP A 206 12.15 -44.33 -2.20
C ASP A 206 11.79 -45.81 -2.04
N VAL A 207 10.62 -46.22 -2.55
CA VAL A 207 10.20 -47.62 -2.58
C VAL A 207 11.18 -48.47 -3.41
N ALA A 208 11.55 -48.00 -4.61
CA ALA A 208 12.48 -48.72 -5.49
C ALA A 208 13.91 -48.80 -4.90
N VAL A 209 14.39 -47.73 -4.27
CA VAL A 209 15.68 -47.70 -3.55
C VAL A 209 15.69 -48.70 -2.41
N THR A 210 14.63 -48.72 -1.60
CA THR A 210 14.49 -49.64 -0.45
C THR A 210 14.48 -51.10 -0.91
N ALA A 211 13.78 -51.38 -2.01
CA ALA A 211 13.74 -52.70 -2.63
C ALA A 211 15.04 -53.07 -3.39
N LYS A 212 15.98 -52.12 -3.56
CA LYS A 212 17.18 -52.25 -4.41
C LYS A 212 16.84 -52.60 -5.87
N ASP A 213 15.69 -52.14 -6.37
CA ASP A 213 15.20 -52.46 -7.71
C ASP A 213 15.73 -51.47 -8.74
N ILE A 214 16.85 -51.83 -9.38
CA ILE A 214 17.50 -51.01 -10.41
C ILE A 214 16.60 -50.83 -11.64
N ASN A 215 15.86 -51.87 -12.04
CA ASN A 215 15.01 -51.83 -13.23
C ASN A 215 13.86 -50.84 -13.02
N LYS A 216 13.25 -50.85 -11.83
CA LYS A 216 12.22 -49.89 -11.47
C LYS A 216 12.76 -48.46 -11.43
N LEU A 217 13.94 -48.25 -10.86
CA LEU A 217 14.61 -46.94 -10.85
C LEU A 217 14.85 -46.40 -12.27
N GLN A 218 15.36 -47.23 -13.18
CA GLN A 218 15.54 -46.87 -14.59
C GLN A 218 14.20 -46.53 -15.27
N SER A 219 13.18 -47.37 -15.06
CA SER A 219 11.85 -47.11 -15.60
C SER A 219 11.23 -45.80 -15.10
N ILE A 220 11.47 -45.42 -13.84
CA ILE A 220 11.03 -44.13 -13.31
C ILE A 220 11.77 -42.99 -14.03
N SER A 221 13.10 -43.08 -14.15
CA SER A 221 13.93 -42.07 -14.82
C SER A 221 13.51 -41.83 -16.27
N ASP A 222 13.29 -42.91 -17.03
CA ASP A 222 12.94 -42.84 -18.45
C ASP A 222 11.49 -42.35 -18.67
N GLY A 223 10.59 -42.67 -17.73
CA GLY A 223 9.17 -42.34 -17.81
C GLY A 223 8.75 -41.05 -17.11
N ILE A 224 9.66 -40.35 -16.42
CA ILE A 224 9.31 -39.28 -15.47
C ILE A 224 8.49 -38.15 -16.12
N ASP A 225 8.81 -37.78 -17.36
CA ASP A 225 8.13 -36.71 -18.10
C ASP A 225 6.66 -37.05 -18.41
N LYS A 226 6.36 -38.35 -18.57
CA LYS A 226 5.01 -38.85 -18.88
C LYS A 226 4.21 -39.17 -17.62
N SER A 227 4.87 -39.76 -16.62
CA SER A 227 4.22 -40.19 -15.37
C SER A 227 3.95 -39.02 -14.42
N TYR A 228 4.75 -37.96 -14.49
CA TYR A 228 4.68 -36.80 -13.59
C TYR A 228 4.74 -35.49 -14.39
N PRO A 229 3.74 -35.22 -15.24
CA PRO A 229 3.80 -34.19 -16.27
C PRO A 229 3.85 -32.76 -15.71
N HIS A 230 3.44 -32.54 -14.45
CA HIS A 230 3.42 -31.21 -13.84
C HIS A 230 4.74 -30.82 -13.18
N LEU A 231 5.72 -31.73 -13.11
CA LEU A 231 7.05 -31.39 -12.62
C LEU A 231 7.70 -30.34 -13.52
N THR A 232 8.43 -29.40 -12.92
CA THR A 232 9.35 -28.51 -13.64
C THR A 232 10.53 -29.29 -14.21
N ILE A 233 11.22 -28.72 -15.19
CA ILE A 233 12.41 -29.36 -15.80
C ILE A 233 13.47 -29.60 -14.72
N GLU A 234 13.67 -28.63 -13.85
CA GLU A 234 14.65 -28.68 -12.76
C GLU A 234 14.34 -29.80 -11.76
N GLN A 235 13.05 -29.98 -11.41
CA GLN A 235 12.63 -31.08 -10.54
C GLN A 235 12.89 -32.44 -11.21
N ARG A 236 12.60 -32.57 -12.50
CA ARG A 236 12.82 -33.83 -13.24
C ARG A 236 14.29 -34.18 -13.31
N ASP A 237 15.14 -33.21 -13.67
CA ASP A 237 16.59 -33.42 -13.77
C ASP A 237 17.20 -33.77 -12.41
N SER A 238 16.73 -33.12 -11.35
CA SER A 238 17.12 -33.44 -9.97
C SER A 238 16.79 -34.90 -9.62
N ILE A 239 15.56 -35.35 -9.90
CA ILE A 239 15.13 -36.74 -9.63
C ILE A 239 15.92 -37.73 -10.49
N LYS A 240 16.13 -37.46 -11.79
CA LYS A 240 16.96 -38.29 -12.68
C LYS A 240 18.39 -38.43 -12.15
N GLY A 241 19.01 -37.34 -11.70
CA GLY A 241 20.34 -37.33 -11.09
C GLY A 241 20.42 -38.13 -9.78
N GLN A 242 19.39 -38.01 -8.92
CA GLN A 242 19.28 -38.81 -7.69
C GLN A 242 19.19 -40.30 -8.01
N ILE A 243 18.32 -40.68 -8.95
CA ILE A 243 18.17 -42.06 -9.42
C ILE A 243 19.51 -42.64 -9.90
N GLY A 244 20.26 -41.91 -10.75
CA GLY A 244 21.57 -42.37 -11.23
C GLY A 244 22.58 -42.60 -10.09
N THR A 245 22.54 -41.74 -9.07
CA THR A 245 23.35 -41.90 -7.85
C THR A 245 22.95 -43.15 -7.05
N HIS A 246 21.64 -43.40 -6.89
CA HIS A 246 21.15 -44.59 -6.18
C HIS A 246 21.51 -45.89 -6.91
N ILE A 247 21.34 -45.96 -8.23
CA ILE A 247 21.72 -47.12 -9.04
C ILE A 247 23.20 -47.44 -8.85
N THR A 248 24.09 -46.43 -8.97
CA THR A 248 25.53 -46.61 -8.79
C THR A 248 25.87 -47.18 -7.41
N ARG A 249 25.19 -46.69 -6.35
CA ARG A 249 25.39 -47.18 -4.98
C ARG A 249 24.91 -48.61 -4.78
N ILE A 250 23.77 -48.98 -5.37
CA ILE A 250 23.22 -50.34 -5.28
C ILE A 250 24.15 -51.31 -5.99
N GLN A 251 24.59 -51.00 -7.21
CA GLN A 251 25.51 -51.84 -7.98
C GLN A 251 26.83 -52.11 -7.24
N LYS A 252 27.46 -51.08 -6.66
CA LYS A 252 28.69 -51.21 -5.86
C LYS A 252 28.56 -52.08 -4.60
N ARG A 253 27.34 -52.28 -4.10
CA ARG A 253 27.07 -53.12 -2.91
C ARG A 253 26.75 -54.58 -3.28
N ILE A 254 26.48 -54.85 -4.55
CA ILE A 254 26.16 -56.17 -5.07
C ILE A 254 27.38 -56.80 -5.76
N SER A 255 28.30 -55.98 -6.28
CA SER A 255 29.65 -56.37 -6.73
C SER A 255 30.58 -56.67 -5.56
#